data_AF-M0MQK6-F1
#
_entry.id   AF-M0MQK6-F1
#
_cell.length_a   1.000
_cell.length_b   1.000
_cell.length_c   1.000
_cell.angle_alpha   90.00
_cell.angle_beta   90.00
_cell.angle_gamma   90.00
#
_symmetry.space_group_name_H-M   'P 1'
#
loop_
_entity.id
_entity.type
_entity.pdbx_description
1 polymer ?
#
loop_
_entity_poly.entity_id
_entity_poly.type
_entity_poly.pdbx_seq_one_letter_code
_entity_poly.pdbx_strand_id
1 'polypeptide(L)'
;MEEVASVDELPQKLRNRLEGLLRNDESFILALHNTGLVSKLNSLVFAVTDRRFIVLNKSPFNEKLSEIRMANLSRVEYESKYSLGKLVLEGSGVDEEYQIERGDARILADAIRAQLDHPKEAV
;
A
#
# COMPACT_ATOMS: atom_id res chain seq x y z
N MET A 1 -17.97 4.79 -12.92
CA MET A 1 -18.21 4.46 -11.50
C MET A 1 -16.91 3.83 -11.04
N GLU A 2 -16.13 4.54 -10.22
CA GLU A 2 -14.84 4.05 -9.70
C GLU A 2 -15.15 3.25 -8.43
N GLU A 3 -15.09 1.92 -8.53
CA GLU A 3 -15.23 1.01 -7.38
C GLU A 3 -13.91 1.03 -6.59
N VAL A 4 -13.95 1.59 -5.38
CA VAL A 4 -12.86 1.53 -4.41
C VAL A 4 -12.86 0.11 -3.82
N ALA A 5 -11.91 -0.71 -4.26
CA ALA A 5 -11.79 -2.08 -3.81
C ALA A 5 -11.53 -2.12 -2.29
N SER A 6 -12.54 -2.56 -1.54
CA SER A 6 -12.42 -2.79 -0.10
C SER A 6 -11.58 -4.04 0.14
N VAL A 7 -10.97 -4.14 1.32
CA VAL A 7 -10.14 -5.29 1.77
C VAL A 7 -10.85 -6.66 1.56
N ASP A 8 -12.19 -6.65 1.49
CA ASP A 8 -13.03 -7.83 1.27
C ASP A 8 -12.91 -8.44 -0.15
N GLU A 9 -12.39 -7.70 -1.14
CA GLU A 9 -12.13 -8.24 -2.49
C GLU A 9 -10.80 -9.01 -2.60
N LEU A 10 -10.00 -9.04 -1.52
CA LEU A 10 -8.79 -9.83 -1.51
C LEU A 10 -9.09 -11.33 -1.34
N PRO A 11 -8.33 -12.21 -2.03
CA PRO A 11 -8.42 -13.64 -1.80
C PRO A 11 -8.25 -13.96 -0.32
N GLN A 12 -9.11 -14.83 0.24
CA GLN A 12 -9.15 -15.17 1.67
C GLN A 12 -7.77 -15.53 2.27
N LYS A 13 -6.89 -16.16 1.48
CA LYS A 13 -5.51 -16.48 1.88
C LYS A 13 -4.64 -15.25 2.08
N LEU A 14 -4.80 -14.22 1.24
CA LEU A 14 -4.08 -12.95 1.36
C LEU A 14 -4.61 -12.15 2.53
N ARG A 15 -5.94 -12.10 2.70
CA ARG A 15 -6.58 -11.48 3.86
C ARG A 15 -6.07 -12.08 5.17
N ASN A 16 -6.14 -13.39 5.36
CA ASN A 16 -5.64 -14.05 6.58
C ASN A 16 -4.14 -13.78 6.83
N ARG A 17 -3.35 -13.66 5.77
CA ARG A 17 -1.91 -13.37 5.88
C ARG A 17 -1.65 -11.92 6.27
N LEU A 18 -2.41 -10.99 5.71
CA LEU A 18 -2.39 -9.59 6.09
C LEU A 18 -2.89 -9.41 7.54
N GLU A 19 -3.98 -10.06 7.93
CA GLU A 19 -4.49 -10.05 9.31
C GLU A 19 -3.46 -10.62 10.29
N GLY A 20 -2.73 -11.68 9.91
CA GLY A 20 -1.62 -12.20 10.70
C GLY A 20 -0.40 -11.26 10.80
N LEU A 21 -0.28 -10.28 9.89
CA LEU A 21 0.76 -9.26 9.94
C LEU A 21 0.36 -8.04 10.78
N LEU A 22 -0.93 -7.84 11.06
CA LEU A 22 -1.39 -6.77 11.95
C LEU A 22 -0.91 -7.00 13.38
N ARG A 23 -0.59 -5.90 14.06
CA ARG A 23 -0.37 -5.91 15.51
C ARG A 23 -1.72 -5.65 16.18
N ASN A 24 -1.99 -6.26 17.33
CA ASN A 24 -3.32 -6.35 18.00
C ASN A 24 -4.26 -5.13 17.93
N ASP A 25 -3.76 -3.89 17.89
CA ASP A 25 -4.55 -2.64 17.82
C ASP A 25 -4.54 -1.94 16.45
N GLU A 26 -4.05 -2.61 15.41
CA GLU A 26 -3.88 -2.05 14.08
C GLU A 26 -5.03 -2.46 13.18
N SER A 27 -5.62 -1.50 12.48
CA SER A 27 -6.79 -1.70 11.61
C SER A 27 -6.39 -1.56 10.14
N PHE A 28 -6.85 -2.48 9.30
CA PHE A 28 -6.73 -2.32 7.85
C PHE A 28 -7.67 -1.24 7.34
N ILE A 29 -7.14 -0.40 6.45
CA ILE A 29 -7.88 0.67 5.80
C ILE A 29 -8.13 0.30 4.35
N LEU A 30 -7.06 -0.09 3.67
CA LEU A 30 -7.10 -0.42 2.25
C LEU A 30 -6.07 -1.51 1.97
N ALA A 31 -6.38 -2.43 1.07
CA ALA A 31 -5.37 -3.32 0.54
C ALA A 31 -5.62 -3.59 -0.94
N LEU A 32 -4.58 -3.41 -1.74
CA LEU A 32 -4.60 -3.60 -3.18
C LEU A 32 -3.64 -4.72 -3.55
N HIS A 33 -4.13 -5.62 -4.40
CA HIS A 33 -3.33 -6.68 -4.98
C HIS A 33 -3.04 -6.33 -6.44
N ASN A 34 -1.82 -5.88 -6.71
CA ASN A 34 -1.39 -5.64 -8.08
C ASN A 34 -0.73 -6.91 -8.63
N THR A 35 -1.49 -7.65 -9.44
CA THR A 35 -1.04 -8.90 -10.06
C THR A 35 -0.30 -8.75 -11.38
N GLY A 36 -0.07 -7.54 -11.87
CA GLY A 36 0.77 -7.41 -13.04
C GLY A 36 0.51 -6.18 -13.89
N LEU A 37 1.59 -5.43 -14.08
CA LEU A 37 1.91 -4.81 -15.36
C LEU A 37 3.42 -4.64 -15.55
N VAL A 38 4.18 -4.43 -14.47
CA VAL A 38 5.64 -4.19 -14.55
C VAL A 38 6.48 -5.49 -14.57
N SER A 39 5.96 -6.61 -14.05
CA SER A 39 6.62 -7.92 -14.15
C SER A 39 5.61 -9.04 -13.99
N LYS A 40 5.37 -9.81 -15.07
CA LYS A 40 4.47 -10.98 -15.10
C LYS A 40 4.81 -12.09 -14.08
N LEU A 41 5.92 -11.95 -13.35
CA LEU A 41 6.44 -12.94 -12.41
C LEU A 41 6.33 -12.49 -10.94
N ASN A 42 6.05 -11.20 -10.66
CA ASN A 42 6.03 -10.68 -9.30
C ASN A 42 4.61 -10.26 -8.92
N SER A 43 4.11 -10.76 -7.79
CA SER A 43 2.86 -10.28 -7.19
C SER A 43 3.21 -9.25 -6.12
N LEU A 44 2.71 -8.03 -6.29
CA LEU A 44 2.86 -6.96 -5.31
C LEU A 44 1.53 -6.78 -4.58
N VAL A 45 1.58 -6.86 -3.26
CA VAL A 45 0.42 -6.56 -2.41
C VAL A 45 0.77 -5.34 -1.59
N PHE A 46 -0.08 -4.34 -1.68
CA PHE A 46 0.02 -3.10 -0.92
C PHE A 46 -1.10 -3.10 0.11
N ALA A 47 -0.78 -2.85 1.37
CA ALA A 47 -1.76 -2.71 2.42
C ALA A 47 -1.49 -1.43 3.22
N VAL A 48 -2.53 -0.64 3.39
CA VAL A 48 -2.56 0.59 4.18
C VAL A 48 -3.29 0.27 5.48
N THR A 49 -2.61 0.51 6.60
CA THR A 49 -3.20 0.43 7.94
C THR A 49 -3.21 1.81 8.58
N ASP A 50 -3.86 1.95 9.74
CA ASP A 50 -3.86 3.21 10.51
C ASP A 50 -2.47 3.60 11.04
N ARG A 51 -1.49 2.68 11.01
CA ARG A 51 -0.14 2.92 11.56
C ARG A 51 0.98 2.78 10.56
N ARG A 52 0.83 1.91 9.55
CA ARG A 52 1.91 1.60 8.60
C ARG A 52 1.38 1.23 7.23
N PHE A 53 2.26 1.42 6.26
CA PHE A 53 2.11 0.97 4.90
C PHE A 53 2.95 -0.29 4.73
N ILE A 54 2.31 -1.36 4.31
CA ILE A 54 2.92 -2.70 4.18
C ILE A 54 2.96 -3.03 2.70
N VAL A 55 4.15 -3.36 2.21
CA VAL A 55 4.38 -3.82 0.84
C VAL A 55 4.93 -5.23 0.89
N LEU A 56 4.18 -6.17 0.34
CA LEU A 56 4.60 -7.55 0.18
C LEU A 56 4.93 -7.77 -1.29
N ASN A 57 6.22 -7.89 -1.59
CA ASN A 57 6.70 -8.29 -2.89
C ASN A 57 6.96 -9.80 -2.90
N LYS A 58 6.12 -10.52 -3.63
CA LYS A 58 6.23 -11.96 -3.80
C LYS A 58 6.81 -12.25 -5.18
N SER A 59 8.11 -12.55 -5.20
CA SER A 59 8.80 -13.08 -6.36
C SER A 59 8.90 -14.62 -6.25
N PRO A 60 9.02 -15.37 -7.36
CA PRO A 60 9.05 -16.84 -7.33
C PRO A 60 10.23 -17.41 -6.53
N PHE A 61 11.30 -16.64 -6.36
CA PHE A 61 12.51 -17.04 -5.64
C PHE A 61 12.69 -16.36 -4.29
N ASN A 62 11.95 -15.29 -4.00
CA ASN A 62 12.11 -14.54 -2.75
C ASN A 62 10.85 -13.75 -2.39
N GLU A 63 10.55 -13.67 -1.10
CA GLU A 63 9.47 -12.84 -0.56
C GLU A 63 10.10 -11.69 0.24
N LYS A 64 9.86 -10.45 -0.19
CA LYS A 64 10.32 -9.26 0.52
C LYS A 64 9.11 -8.56 1.14
N LEU A 65 9.10 -8.50 2.46
CA LEU A 65 8.18 -7.65 3.23
C LEU A 65 8.87 -6.30 3.48
N SER A 66 8.18 -5.21 3.20
CA SER A 66 8.62 -3.86 3.50
C SER A 66 7.52 -3.15 4.29
N GLU A 67 7.89 -2.60 5.43
CA GLU A 67 6.96 -1.97 6.36
C GLU A 67 7.40 -0.53 6.61
N ILE A 68 6.54 0.42 6.29
CA ILE A 68 6.83 1.84 6.36
C ILE A 68 5.85 2.45 7.37
N ARG A 69 6.35 3.00 8.47
CA ARG A 69 5.48 3.64 9.47
C ARG A 69 4.93 4.94 8.90
N MET A 70 3.62 5.18 9.07
CA MET A 70 2.99 6.43 8.64
C MET A 70 3.64 7.64 9.32
N ALA A 71 4.02 7.52 10.59
CA ALA A 71 4.74 8.55 11.32
C ALA A 71 6.12 8.93 10.71
N ASN A 72 6.72 8.05 9.91
CA ASN A 72 7.98 8.34 9.23
C ASN A 72 7.76 9.00 7.87
N LEU A 73 6.56 8.95 7.31
CA LEU A 73 6.23 9.56 6.04
C LEU A 73 5.94 11.05 6.25
N SER A 74 6.56 11.88 5.43
CA SER A 74 6.35 13.33 5.44
C SER A 74 5.71 13.81 4.15
N ARG A 75 5.91 13.07 3.05
CA ARG A 75 5.40 13.41 1.74
C ARG A 75 5.02 12.16 0.97
N VAL A 76 3.88 12.25 0.30
CA VAL A 76 3.32 11.21 -0.54
C VAL A 76 2.89 11.86 -1.83
N GLU A 77 3.55 11.48 -2.92
CA GLU A 77 3.22 11.96 -4.25
C GLU A 77 2.78 10.83 -5.16
N TYR A 78 1.89 11.17 -6.08
CA TYR A 78 1.56 10.31 -7.19
C TYR A 78 1.94 11.03 -8.48
N GLU A 79 2.64 10.33 -9.36
CA GLU A 79 2.89 10.78 -10.72
C GLU A 79 2.15 9.85 -11.69
N SER A 80 1.30 10.40 -12.54
CA SER A 80 0.71 9.62 -13.64
C SER A 80 1.57 9.76 -14.90
N LYS A 81 2.18 8.66 -15.37
CA LYS A 81 2.86 8.59 -16.67
C LYS A 81 2.15 7.56 -17.56
N TYR A 82 1.40 8.05 -18.55
CA TYR A 82 0.63 7.23 -19.48
C TYR A 82 -0.32 6.26 -18.75
N SER A 83 -0.18 4.94 -19.00
CA SER A 83 -1.00 3.89 -18.39
C SER A 83 -0.50 3.45 -17.00
N LEU A 84 0.67 3.94 -16.57
CA LEU A 84 1.26 3.59 -15.27
C LEU A 84 1.19 4.79 -14.31
N GLY A 85 1.01 4.48 -13.04
CA GLY A 85 1.17 5.41 -11.93
C GLY A 85 2.43 5.10 -11.15
N LYS A 86 3.09 6.14 -10.67
CA LYS A 86 4.21 6.03 -9.74
C LYS A 86 3.79 6.62 -8.42
N LEU A 87 3.87 5.83 -7.36
CA LEU A 87 3.71 6.25 -5.98
C LEU A 87 5.09 6.54 -5.40
N VAL A 88 5.29 7.75 -4.90
CA VAL A 88 6.54 8.20 -4.28
C VAL A 88 6.26 8.47 -2.80
N LEU A 89 7.03 7.83 -1.93
CA LEU A 89 6.93 7.93 -0.48
C LEU A 89 8.24 8.46 0.08
N GLU A 90 8.21 9.67 0.64
CA GLU A 90 9.38 10.34 1.20
C GLU A 90 9.15 10.67 2.68
N GLY A 91 10.20 10.54 3.49
CA GLY A 91 10.20 10.97 4.88
C GLY A 91 11.45 10.56 5.65
N SER A 92 11.35 10.50 6.97
CA SER A 92 12.49 10.22 7.84
C SER A 92 12.95 8.76 7.72
N GLY A 93 14.01 8.55 6.93
CA GLY A 93 14.57 7.24 6.61
C GLY A 93 13.71 6.43 5.63
N VAL A 94 12.84 7.11 4.88
CA VAL A 94 11.97 6.50 3.86
C VAL A 94 12.15 7.27 2.56
N ASP A 95 12.58 6.56 1.52
CA ASP A 95 12.69 7.04 0.14
C ASP A 95 12.36 5.84 -0.74
N GLU A 96 11.06 5.62 -0.98
CA GLU A 96 10.56 4.43 -1.67
C GLU A 96 9.65 4.82 -2.83
N GLU A 97 9.86 4.17 -3.97
CA GLU A 97 9.13 4.46 -5.21
C GLU A 97 8.52 3.18 -5.77
N TYR A 98 7.21 3.19 -6.02
CA TYR A 98 6.47 2.04 -6.54
C TYR A 98 5.80 2.39 -7.85
N GLN A 99 6.11 1.64 -8.92
CA GLN A 99 5.43 1.74 -10.21
C GLN A 99 4.33 0.69 -10.29
N ILE A 100 3.08 1.14 -10.37
CA ILE A 100 1.87 0.32 -10.39
C ILE A 100 0.84 0.88 -11.36
N GLU A 101 -0.34 0.28 -11.45
CA GLU A 101 -1.40 0.82 -12.29
C GLU A 101 -1.80 2.23 -11.84
N ARG A 102 -2.14 3.08 -12.82
CA ARG A 102 -2.48 4.48 -12.55
C ARG A 102 -3.60 4.64 -11.52
N GLY A 103 -4.62 3.78 -11.58
CA GLY A 103 -5.72 3.75 -10.62
C GLY A 103 -5.22 3.43 -9.22
N ASP A 104 -4.51 2.31 -9.07
CA ASP A 104 -3.97 1.86 -7.78
C ASP A 104 -3.04 2.89 -7.13
N ALA A 105 -2.12 3.48 -7.90
CA ALA A 105 -1.20 4.51 -7.40
C ALA A 105 -1.95 5.70 -6.80
N ARG A 106 -3.01 6.14 -7.49
CA ARG A 106 -3.84 7.25 -7.02
C ARG A 106 -4.59 6.87 -5.74
N ILE A 107 -5.24 5.70 -5.73
CA ILE A 107 -6.02 5.23 -4.57
C ILE A 107 -5.11 5.06 -3.34
N LEU A 108 -3.91 4.49 -3.51
CA LEU A 108 -2.95 4.33 -2.42
C LEU A 108 -2.42 5.68 -1.92
N ALA A 109 -2.04 6.57 -2.84
CA ALA A 109 -1.59 7.91 -2.45
C ALA A 109 -2.66 8.65 -1.65
N ASP A 110 -3.91 8.59 -2.09
CA ASP A 110 -5.04 9.24 -1.42
C ASP A 110 -5.28 8.63 -0.03
N ALA A 111 -5.30 7.30 0.09
CA ALA A 111 -5.48 6.61 1.37
C ALA A 111 -4.36 6.92 2.37
N ILE A 112 -3.09 6.92 1.92
CA ILE A 112 -1.95 7.25 2.79
C ILE A 112 -2.01 8.73 3.19
N ARG A 113 -2.33 9.64 2.26
CA ARG A 113 -2.48 11.07 2.58
C ARG A 113 -3.61 11.33 3.57
N ALA A 114 -4.74 10.64 3.42
CA ALA A 114 -5.83 10.71 4.39
C ALA A 114 -5.38 10.29 5.79
N GLN A 115 -4.50 9.29 5.90
CA GLN A 115 -3.91 8.90 7.19
C GLN A 115 -2.88 9.89 7.73
N LEU A 116 -2.15 10.58 6.86
CA LEU A 116 -1.20 11.63 7.29
C LEU A 116 -1.91 12.92 7.72
N ASP A 117 -3.04 13.25 7.10
CA ASP A 117 -3.83 14.45 7.38
C ASP A 117 -4.75 14.27 8.59
N HIS A 118 -5.26 13.05 8.80
CA HIS A 118 -5.93 12.63 10.02
C HIS A 118 -5.04 11.69 10.84
N PRO A 119 -3.96 12.17 11.49
CA PRO A 119 -3.35 11.41 12.56
C PRO A 119 -4.42 11.35 13.66
N LYS A 120 -5.13 10.22 13.77
CA LYS A 120 -6.21 10.04 14.77
C LYS A 120 -5.79 10.73 16.05
N GLU A 121 -6.59 11.73 16.44
CA GLU A 121 -6.52 12.38 17.73
C GLU A 121 -6.37 11.29 18.78
N ALA A 122 -5.22 11.29 19.44
CA ALA A 122 -5.03 10.55 20.66
C ALA A 122 -5.99 11.15 21.69
N VAL A 123 -7.12 10.46 21.90
CA VAL A 123 -8.02 10.70 23.03
C VAL A 123 -8.23 9.39 23.77
#